data_AF-A0A352Q8I6-F1
#
_entry.id   AF-A0A352Q8I6-F1
#
_cell.length_a   1.000
_cell.length_b   1.000
_cell.length_c   1.000
_cell.angle_alpha   90.00
_cell.angle_beta   90.00
_cell.angle_gamma   90.00
#
_symmetry.space_group_name_H-M   'P 1'
#
loop_
_entity.id
_entity.type
_entity.pdbx_description
1 polymer ?
#
loop_
_entity_poly.entity_id
_entity_poly.type
_entity_poly.pdbx_seq_one_letter_code
_entity_poly.pdbx_strand_id
1 'polypeptide(L)' 'NKVDITCRSWMNIPFILKNPELDAAFLSEAKEAGLTTLKGHRSVGGMRASIYNAMPEEGVDTLIGFMKEFERTKG' A
#
# COMPACT_ATOMS: atom_id res chain seq x y z
N ASN A 1 4.22 11.28 2.02
CA ASN A 1 3.11 11.04 2.97
C ASN A 1 3.02 12.22 3.94
N LYS A 2 1.83 12.80 4.18
CA LYS A 2 1.66 14.04 4.97
C LYS A 2 1.29 13.79 6.45
N VAL A 3 1.30 12.54 6.91
CA VAL A 3 0.97 12.17 8.29
C VAL A 3 2.21 12.35 9.19
N ASP A 4 2.04 13.11 10.28
CA ASP A 4 3.06 13.33 11.30
C ASP A 4 3.57 11.99 11.86
N ILE A 5 4.88 11.89 12.08
CA ILE A 5 5.57 10.67 12.51
C ILE A 5 4.96 10.13 13.82
N THR A 6 4.68 10.99 14.80
CA THR A 6 4.18 10.56 16.12
C THR A 6 2.71 10.12 16.06
N CYS A 7 2.01 10.44 14.97
CA CYS A 7 0.60 10.13 14.78
C CYS A 7 0.37 9.00 13.77
N ARG A 8 1.43 8.33 13.28
CA ARG A 8 1.30 7.22 12.34
C ARG A 8 0.66 6.03 13.04
N SER A 9 -0.47 5.58 12.50
CA SER A 9 -1.14 4.38 12.99
C SER A 9 -0.27 3.15 12.74
N TRP A 10 -0.22 2.28 13.75
CA TRP A 10 0.43 0.97 13.67
C TRP A 10 -0.43 -0.06 12.93
N MET A 11 -1.71 0.26 12.70
CA MET A 11 -2.70 -0.69 12.19
C MET A 11 -3.17 -0.33 10.78
N ASN A 12 -3.26 0.96 10.45
CA ASN A 12 -3.79 1.43 9.19
C ASN A 12 -2.82 2.41 8.56
N ILE A 13 -2.14 1.98 7.50
CA ILE A 13 -1.05 2.72 6.87
C ILE A 13 -1.58 3.24 5.53
N PRO A 14 -2.13 4.47 5.47
CA PRO A 14 -2.46 5.11 4.20
C PRO A 14 -1.16 5.57 3.52
N PHE A 15 -1.08 5.36 2.21
CA PHE A 15 0.01 5.85 1.38
C PHE A 15 -0.49 6.21 -0.02
N ILE A 16 0.22 7.13 -0.66
CA ILE A 16 -0.10 7.63 -1.99
C ILE A 16 1.15 7.46 -2.86
N LEU A 17 0.96 7.12 -4.13
CA LEU A 17 2.04 7.17 -5.10
C LEU A 17 2.35 8.63 -5.47
N LYS A 18 3.56 8.86 -5.98
CA LYS A 18 3.92 10.17 -6.52
C LYS A 18 3.11 10.52 -7.77
N ASN A 19 2.83 9.53 -8.62
CA ASN A 19 1.95 9.65 -9.78
C ASN A 19 0.63 8.91 -9.53
N PRO A 20 -0.50 9.62 -9.33
CA PRO A 20 -1.82 9.00 -9.11
C PRO A 20 -2.33 8.17 -10.30
N GLU A 21 -1.82 8.38 -11.52
CA GLU A 21 -2.21 7.58 -12.69
C GLU A 21 -1.81 6.11 -12.55
N LEU A 22 -0.82 5.83 -11.69
CA LEU A 22 -0.34 4.48 -11.42
C LEU A 22 -1.16 3.74 -10.35
N ASP A 23 -2.09 4.40 -9.66
CA ASP A 23 -2.87 3.78 -8.57
C ASP A 23 -3.66 2.56 -9.06
N ALA A 24 -4.24 2.63 -10.26
CA ALA A 24 -5.00 1.51 -10.83
C ALA A 24 -4.09 0.33 -11.19
N ALA A 25 -2.90 0.61 -11.76
CA ALA A 25 -1.90 -0.41 -12.08
C ALA A 25 -1.38 -1.08 -10.80
N PHE A 26 -1.04 -0.28 -9.78
CA PHE A 26 -0.60 -0.78 -8.48
C PHE A 26 -1.61 -1.74 -7.86
N LEU A 27 -2.89 -1.37 -7.85
CA LEU A 27 -3.95 -2.21 -7.29
C LEU A 27 -4.18 -3.51 -8.09
N SER A 28 -4.00 -3.45 -9.41
CA SER A 28 -4.12 -4.64 -10.27
C SER A 28 -2.94 -5.59 -10.05
N GLU A 29 -1.71 -5.10 -10.14
CA GLU A 29 -0.49 -5.90 -9.98
C GLU A 29 -0.36 -6.43 -8.54
N ALA A 30 -0.75 -5.63 -7.52
CA ALA A 30 -0.79 -6.09 -6.13
C ALA A 30 -1.75 -7.27 -5.96
N LYS A 31 -2.93 -7.21 -6.60
CA LYS A 31 -3.90 -8.31 -6.56
C LYS A 31 -3.34 -9.59 -7.19
N GLU A 32 -2.57 -9.47 -8.26
CA GLU A 32 -1.87 -10.60 -8.89
C GLU A 32 -0.79 -11.20 -7.97
N ALA A 33 -0.12 -10.35 -7.17
CA ALA A 33 0.80 -10.77 -6.11
C ALA A 33 0.10 -11.31 -4.84
N GLY A 34 -1.22 -11.50 -4.86
CA GLY A 34 -2.00 -11.96 -3.70
C GLY A 34 -2.29 -10.89 -2.64
N LEU A 35 -1.84 -9.66 -2.86
CA LEU A 35 -2.05 -8.52 -1.98
C LEU A 35 -3.40 -7.86 -2.31
N THR A 36 -4.44 -8.28 -1.61
CA THR A 36 -5.80 -7.79 -1.81
C THR A 36 -6.19 -6.71 -0.80
N THR A 37 -7.31 -6.02 -1.04
CA THR A 37 -7.90 -5.01 -0.11
C THR A 37 -7.07 -3.75 0.16
N LEU A 38 -6.08 -3.44 -0.68
CA LEU A 38 -5.22 -2.25 -0.54
C LEU A 38 -5.83 -0.93 -1.01
N LYS A 39 -7.01 -0.93 -1.64
CA LYS A 39 -7.63 0.30 -2.17
C LYS A 39 -7.93 1.27 -1.02
N GLY A 40 -7.40 2.50 -1.13
CA GLY A 40 -7.58 3.57 -0.17
C GLY A 40 -9.03 4.05 -0.07
N HIS A 41 -9.30 4.89 0.94
CA HIS A 41 -10.63 5.45 1.11
C HIS A 41 -10.98 6.42 -0.02
N ARG A 42 -12.23 6.39 -0.50
CA ARG A 42 -12.71 7.17 -1.66
C ARG A 42 -12.41 8.67 -1.59
N SER A 43 -12.33 9.24 -0.39
CA SER A 43 -12.10 10.68 -0.20
C SER A 43 -10.63 11.10 -0.30
N VAL A 44 -9.70 10.15 -0.16
CA VAL A 44 -8.25 10.42 -0.12
C VAL A 44 -7.55 9.81 -1.34
N GLY A 45 -8.12 8.77 -1.95
CA GLY A 45 -7.48 8.04 -3.05
C GLY A 45 -6.31 7.18 -2.54
N GLY A 46 -5.43 6.78 -3.46
CA GLY A 46 -4.25 5.98 -3.15
C GLY A 46 -4.58 4.62 -2.53
N MET A 47 -3.72 4.20 -1.60
CA MET A 47 -3.76 2.88 -0.98
C MET A 47 -3.81 2.98 0.54
N ARG A 48 -4.29 1.90 1.15
CA ARG A 48 -4.25 1.69 2.59
C ARG A 48 -3.93 0.23 2.89
N ALA A 49 -2.81 0.00 3.56
CA ALA A 49 -2.51 -1.31 4.14
C ALA A 49 -3.06 -1.37 5.57
N SER A 50 -3.92 -2.35 5.84
CA SER A 50 -4.46 -2.61 7.18
C SER A 50 -3.81 -3.87 7.74
N ILE A 51 -2.98 -3.71 8.77
CA ILE A 51 -2.12 -4.76 9.34
C ILE A 51 -2.56 -5.11 10.78
N TYR A 52 -3.81 -5.57 10.92
CA TYR A 52 -4.34 -5.99 12.22
C TYR A 52 -3.63 -7.24 12.76
N ASN A 53 -3.92 -7.63 14.01
CA ASN A 53 -3.26 -8.73 14.72
C ASN A 53 -3.18 -10.06 13.95
N ALA A 54 -4.15 -10.35 13.08
CA ALA A 54 -4.17 -11.58 12.28
C ALA A 54 -3.34 -11.50 10.98
N MET A 55 -2.77 -10.34 10.67
CA MET A 55 -1.93 -10.16 9.49
C MET A 55 -0.53 -10.73 9.78
N PRO A 56 -0.07 -11.74 9.04
CA PRO A 56 1.26 -12.31 9.22
C PRO A 56 2.34 -11.34 8.73
N GLU A 57 3.53 -11.43 9.35
CA GLU A 57 4.71 -10.65 8.97
C GLU A 57 5.11 -10.90 7.51
N GLU A 58 5.02 -12.15 7.04
CA GLU A 58 5.26 -12.54 5.65
C GLU A 58 4.41 -11.75 4.64
N GLY A 59 3.17 -11.40 5.02
CA GLY A 59 2.31 -10.57 4.18
C GLY A 59 2.78 -9.12 4.12
N VAL A 60 3.36 -8.61 5.20
CA VAL A 60 3.99 -7.28 5.24
C VAL A 60 5.26 -7.28 4.39
N ASP A 61 6.10 -8.32 4.50
CA ASP A 61 7.30 -8.49 3.68
C ASP A 61 6.97 -8.58 2.19
N THR A 62 5.91 -9.33 1.84
CA THR A 62 5.41 -9.42 0.46
C THR A 62 4.99 -8.05 -0.06
N LEU A 63 4.28 -7.25 0.75
CA LEU A 63 3.91 -5.88 0.39
C LEU A 63 5.14 -4.99 0.18
N ILE A 64 6.14 -5.06 1.08
CA ILE A 64 7.38 -4.27 0.95
C ILE A 64 8.14 -4.67 -0.32
N GLY A 65 8.27 -5.97 -0.59
CA GLY A 65 8.91 -6.50 -1.80
C GLY A 65 8.20 -6.02 -3.07
N PHE A 66 6.88 -6.14 -3.11
CA PHE A 66 6.06 -5.64 -4.21
C PHE A 66 6.23 -4.13 -4.42
N MET A 67 6.19 -3.33 -3.36
CA MET A 67 6.36 -1.87 -3.46
C MET A 67 7.72 -1.48 -4.06
N LYS A 68 8.80 -2.16 -3.66
CA LYS A 68 10.14 -1.94 -4.22
C LYS A 68 10.22 -2.30 -5.70
N GLU A 69 9.62 -3.43 -6.09
CA GLU A 69 9.62 -3.88 -7.47
C GLU A 69 8.75 -2.99 -8.37
N PHE A 70 7.59 -2.55 -7.87
CA PHE A 70 6.73 -1.61 -8.57
C PHE A 70 7.45 -0.27 -8.79
N GLU A 71 8.13 0.26 -7.77
CA GLU A 71 8.94 1.48 -7.92
C GLU A 71 10.10 1.26 -8.92
N ARG A 72 10.79 0.12 -8.90
CA ARG A 72 11.88 -0.18 -9.84
C ARG A 72 11.42 -0.22 -11.31
N THR A 73 10.19 -0.67 -11.56
CA THR A 73 9.67 -0.93 -12.91
C THR A 73 8.79 0.20 -13.45
N LYS A 74 8.16 0.99 -12.58
CA LYS A 74 7.18 2.04 -12.94
C LYS A 74 7.50 3.42 -12.36
N GLY A 75 8.51 3.53 -11.50
CA GLY A 75 8.90 4.75 -10.78
C GLY A 75 9.65 5.78 -11.62
#